data_AF-A0A4Y7RV70-F1
#
_entry.id   AF-A0A4Y7RV70-F1
#
_cell.length_a   1.000
_cell.length_b   1.000
_cell.length_c   1.000
_cell.angle_alpha   90.00
_cell.angle_beta   90.00
_cell.angle_gamma   90.00
#
_symmetry.space_group_name_H-M   'P 1'
#
loop_
_entity.id
_entity.type
_entity.pdbx_description
1 polymer ?
#
loop_
_entity_poly.entity_id
_entity_poly.type
_entity_poly.pdbx_seq_one_letter_code
_entity_poly.pdbx_strand_id
1 'polypeptide(L)'
;MSIDITRSSTEVEPQYDGDSVWFNVNIDLEGDLLEQQSAENILEREVRKAIEEKIAGEVEEKVGIALEKAQREYGVDVFDFGVAFHQKYPGEWKELKGHWDEVFSNAEVNLTVEAHLRRSGLQGRRTAEK
;
A
#
# COMPACT_ATOMS: atom_id res chain seq x y z
N MET A 1 -18.52 6.27 -4.79
CA MET A 1 -17.77 5.30 -5.63
C MET A 1 -17.32 4.20 -4.72
N SER A 2 -17.67 2.96 -5.02
CA SER A 2 -17.24 1.79 -4.24
C SER A 2 -16.42 0.88 -5.13
N ILE A 3 -15.28 0.41 -4.60
CA ILE A 3 -14.35 -0.49 -5.29
C ILE A 3 -14.15 -1.69 -4.40
N ASP A 4 -14.23 -2.87 -5.00
CA ASP A 4 -13.88 -4.12 -4.34
C ASP A 4 -12.42 -4.44 -4.63
N ILE A 5 -11.59 -4.58 -3.59
CA ILE A 5 -10.18 -4.96 -3.76
C ILE A 5 -10.13 -6.47 -3.96
N THR A 6 -9.83 -6.89 -5.18
CA THR A 6 -9.80 -8.30 -5.55
C THR A 6 -8.45 -8.94 -5.25
N ARG A 7 -7.37 -8.16 -5.32
CA ARG A 7 -6.00 -8.58 -4.99
C ARG A 7 -5.23 -7.40 -4.42
N SER A 8 -4.34 -7.73 -3.48
CA SER A 8 -3.35 -6.81 -2.95
C SER A 8 -2.05 -7.57 -2.73
N SER A 9 -0.93 -6.96 -3.06
CA SER A 9 0.40 -7.41 -2.70
C SER A 9 1.11 -6.30 -1.96
N THR A 10 1.92 -6.66 -0.97
CA THR A 10 2.76 -5.71 -0.25
C THR A 10 4.14 -6.29 -0.13
N GLU A 11 5.13 -5.52 -0.55
CA GLU A 11 6.55 -5.84 -0.41
C GLU A 11 7.20 -4.82 0.51
N VAL A 12 7.92 -5.32 1.51
CA VAL A 12 8.65 -4.49 2.49
C VAL A 12 10.13 -4.80 2.33
N GLU A 13 10.87 -3.84 1.80
CA GLU A 13 12.31 -3.97 1.63
C GLU A 13 13.05 -3.13 2.67
N PRO A 14 13.67 -3.77 3.69
CA PRO A 14 14.54 -3.07 4.61
C PRO A 14 15.83 -2.64 3.92
N GLN A 15 16.35 -1.50 4.31
CA GLN A 15 17.64 -0.98 3.88
C GLN A 15 18.41 -0.50 5.10
N TYR A 16 19.73 -0.63 5.03
CA TYR A 16 20.64 -0.29 6.12
C TYR A 16 22.00 0.11 5.55
N ASP A 17 22.54 1.22 6.01
CA ASP A 17 23.86 1.73 5.60
C ASP A 17 24.94 1.60 6.68
N GLY A 18 24.59 1.06 7.84
CA GLY A 18 25.47 0.96 9.01
C GLY A 18 25.15 1.97 10.12
N ASP A 19 24.29 2.95 9.85
CA ASP A 19 23.87 3.97 10.83
C ASP A 19 22.34 4.11 10.85
N SER A 20 21.71 4.18 9.68
CA SER A 20 20.29 4.43 9.51
C SER A 20 19.55 3.25 8.89
N VAL A 21 18.37 2.95 9.43
CA VAL A 21 17.43 1.97 8.86
C VAL A 21 16.31 2.73 8.15
N TRP A 22 15.98 2.30 6.94
CA TRP A 22 14.78 2.76 6.24
C TRP A 22 14.12 1.61 5.49
N PHE A 23 12.85 1.78 5.13
CA PHE A 23 12.07 0.76 4.47
C PHE A 23 11.44 1.30 3.20
N ASN A 24 11.54 0.56 2.11
CA ASN A 24 10.74 0.80 0.92
C ASN A 24 9.54 -0.14 1.00
N VAL A 25 8.33 0.44 1.05
CA VAL A 25 7.08 -0.30 1.13
C VAL A 25 6.33 -0.08 -0.18
N ASN A 26 6.19 -1.14 -0.96
CA ASN A 26 5.46 -1.12 -2.22
C ASN A 26 4.15 -1.86 -2.05
N ILE A 27 3.04 -1.18 -2.35
CA ILE A 27 1.69 -1.75 -2.27
C ILE A 27 1.08 -1.74 -3.67
N ASP A 28 0.78 -2.91 -4.20
CA ASP A 28 0.09 -3.10 -5.47
C ASP A 28 -1.35 -3.57 -5.21
N LEU A 29 -2.32 -2.85 -5.77
CA LEU A 29 -3.74 -3.12 -5.59
C LEU A 29 -4.43 -3.36 -6.93
N GLU A 30 -5.26 -4.39 -6.99
CA GLU A 30 -6.17 -4.62 -8.11
C GLU A 30 -7.62 -4.64 -7.62
N GLY A 31 -8.47 -3.79 -8.20
CA GLY A 31 -9.87 -3.67 -7.80
C GLY A 31 -10.85 -3.67 -8.96
N ASP A 32 -12.09 -4.04 -8.66
CA ASP A 32 -13.22 -3.95 -9.56
C ASP A 32 -14.15 -2.81 -9.11
N LEU A 33 -14.57 -1.99 -10.06
CA LEU A 33 -15.49 -0.89 -9.79
C LEU A 33 -16.93 -1.43 -9.71
N LEU A 34 -17.52 -1.36 -8.51
CA LEU A 34 -18.87 -1.88 -8.26
C LEU A 34 -19.95 -0.86 -8.61
N GLU A 35 -19.76 0.40 -8.19
CA GLU A 35 -20.75 1.45 -8.39
C GLU A 35 -20.09 2.79 -8.74
N GLN A 36 -20.52 3.35 -9.87
CA GLN A 36 -20.25 4.72 -10.26
C GLN A 36 -21.55 5.53 -10.27
N GLN A 37 -21.54 6.66 -9.56
CA GLN A 37 -22.65 7.62 -9.55
C GLN A 37 -22.48 8.73 -10.60
N SER A 38 -21.29 8.88 -11.19
CA SER A 38 -20.99 9.87 -12.24
C SER A 38 -21.35 9.37 -13.64
N ALA A 39 -21.63 10.31 -14.54
CA ALA A 39 -21.91 10.06 -15.96
C ALA A 39 -20.64 9.84 -16.81
N GLU A 40 -19.45 9.85 -16.19
CA GLU A 40 -18.16 9.75 -16.88
C GLU A 40 -17.94 8.35 -17.45
N ASN A 41 -17.30 8.26 -18.61
CA ASN A 41 -17.03 6.99 -19.24
C ASN A 41 -15.75 6.37 -18.67
N ILE A 42 -15.88 5.42 -17.74
CA ILE A 42 -14.76 4.72 -17.08
C ILE A 42 -13.86 3.96 -18.08
N LEU A 43 -14.34 3.71 -19.30
CA LEU A 43 -13.54 3.08 -20.35
C LEU A 43 -12.51 4.05 -20.94
N GLU A 44 -12.65 5.36 -20.70
CA GLU A 44 -11.65 6.35 -21.08
C GLU A 44 -10.43 6.23 -20.19
N ARG A 45 -9.26 6.15 -20.83
CA ARG A 45 -7.98 5.96 -20.15
C ARG A 45 -7.71 7.03 -19.09
N GLU A 46 -8.04 8.28 -19.38
CA GLU A 46 -7.79 9.41 -18.48
C GLU A 46 -8.66 9.34 -17.23
N VAL A 47 -9.96 9.09 -17.41
CA VAL A 47 -10.91 8.88 -16.29
C VAL A 47 -10.47 7.70 -15.44
N ARG A 48 -10.10 6.57 -16.06
CA ARG A 48 -9.63 5.39 -15.35
C ARG A 48 -8.36 5.67 -14.54
N LYS A 49 -7.38 6.35 -15.13
CA LYS A 49 -6.13 6.70 -14.46
C LYS A 49 -6.39 7.63 -13.26
N ALA A 50 -7.27 8.61 -13.41
CA ALA A 50 -7.64 9.51 -12.32
C ALA A 50 -8.31 8.76 -11.16
N ILE A 51 -9.13 7.74 -11.44
CA ILE A 51 -9.71 6.88 -10.41
C ILE A 51 -8.62 6.04 -9.72
N GLU A 52 -7.73 5.41 -10.50
CA GLU A 52 -6.59 4.64 -9.96
C GLU A 52 -5.70 5.49 -9.04
N GLU A 53 -5.33 6.69 -9.47
CA GLU A 53 -4.55 7.66 -8.67
C GLU A 53 -5.29 8.05 -7.38
N LYS A 54 -6.60 8.27 -7.45
CA LYS A 54 -7.40 8.58 -6.27
C LYS A 54 -7.41 7.42 -5.27
N ILE A 55 -7.54 6.18 -5.74
CA ILE A 55 -7.48 4.99 -4.88
C ILE A 55 -6.13 4.88 -4.21
N ALA A 56 -5.05 5.01 -5.00
CA ALA A 56 -3.68 4.96 -4.49
C ALA A 56 -3.47 6.01 -3.39
N GLY A 57 -3.87 7.26 -3.63
CA GLY A 57 -3.76 8.34 -2.64
C GLY A 57 -4.56 8.09 -1.35
N GLU A 58 -5.78 7.56 -1.45
CA GLU A 58 -6.58 7.22 -0.25
C GLU A 58 -5.95 6.08 0.58
N VAL A 59 -5.25 5.14 -0.07
CA VAL A 59 -4.54 4.07 0.63
C VAL A 59 -3.24 4.60 1.23
N GLU A 60 -2.49 5.40 0.47
CA GLU A 60 -1.26 6.05 0.93
C GLU A 60 -1.51 6.86 2.21
N GLU A 61 -2.58 7.68 2.23
CA GLU A 61 -2.97 8.46 3.41
C GLU A 61 -3.27 7.55 4.62
N LYS A 62 -4.07 6.50 4.43
CA LYS A 62 -4.47 5.60 5.54
C LYS A 62 -3.29 4.82 6.09
N VAL A 63 -2.43 4.30 5.22
CA VAL A 63 -1.21 3.58 5.61
C VAL A 63 -0.25 4.53 6.32
N GLY A 64 -0.08 5.75 5.79
CA GLY A 64 0.72 6.80 6.43
C GLY A 64 0.26 7.11 7.85
N ILE A 65 -1.04 7.31 8.07
CA ILE A 65 -1.60 7.54 9.40
C ILE A 65 -1.36 6.34 10.34
N ALA A 66 -1.50 5.12 9.83
CA ALA A 66 -1.28 3.92 10.64
C ALA A 66 0.19 3.76 11.05
N LEU A 67 1.12 4.02 10.10
CA LEU A 67 2.56 4.02 10.35
C LEU A 67 2.95 5.13 11.34
N GLU A 68 2.43 6.34 11.17
CA GLU A 68 2.70 7.46 12.08
C GLU A 68 2.29 7.11 13.52
N LYS A 69 1.11 6.52 13.72
CA LYS A 69 0.69 6.06 15.05
C LYS A 69 1.60 4.98 15.60
N ALA A 70 1.94 3.97 14.81
CA ALA A 70 2.83 2.90 15.25
C ALA A 70 4.22 3.42 15.64
N GLN A 71 4.81 4.33 14.85
CA GLN A 71 6.15 4.89 15.09
C GLN A 71 6.19 5.98 16.16
N ARG A 72 5.19 6.88 16.21
CA ARG A 72 5.25 8.11 17.03
C ARG A 72 4.36 8.09 18.26
N GLU A 73 3.20 7.45 18.19
CA GLU A 73 2.27 7.38 19.32
C GLU A 73 2.57 6.18 20.22
N TYR A 74 2.75 5.00 19.61
CA TYR A 74 2.96 3.75 20.34
C TYR A 74 4.43 3.34 20.43
N GLY A 75 5.24 3.71 19.43
CA GLY A 75 6.66 3.37 19.35
C GLY A 75 6.90 1.86 19.34
N VAL A 76 6.09 1.12 18.59
CA VAL A 76 6.14 -0.36 18.56
C VAL A 76 5.88 -0.88 17.16
N ASP A 77 6.67 -1.87 16.76
CA ASP A 77 6.55 -2.53 15.46
C ASP A 77 5.43 -3.58 15.46
N VAL A 78 4.22 -3.17 15.10
CA VAL A 78 3.05 -4.06 14.96
C VAL A 78 2.88 -4.65 13.56
N PHE A 79 3.75 -4.28 12.61
CA PHE A 79 3.65 -4.64 11.19
C PHE A 79 4.76 -5.60 10.74
N ASP A 80 5.55 -6.11 11.69
CA ASP A 80 6.64 -7.07 11.47
C ASP A 80 7.80 -6.54 10.59
N PHE A 81 8.08 -5.23 10.62
CA PHE A 81 9.25 -4.65 9.93
C PHE A 81 10.57 -5.26 10.41
N GLY A 82 10.67 -5.58 11.69
CA GLY A 82 11.84 -6.23 12.31
C GLY A 82 12.03 -7.66 11.81
N VAL A 83 10.96 -8.35 11.45
CA VAL A 83 11.06 -9.67 10.81
C VAL A 83 11.68 -9.54 9.42
N ALA A 84 11.22 -8.59 8.62
CA ALA A 84 11.80 -8.31 7.30
C ALA A 84 13.28 -7.93 7.44
N PHE A 85 13.61 -7.03 8.38
CA PHE A 85 14.99 -6.62 8.65
C PHE A 85 15.86 -7.80 9.06
N HIS A 86 15.41 -8.63 10.00
CA HIS A 86 16.14 -9.81 10.46
C HIS A 86 16.42 -10.81 9.32
N GLN A 87 15.47 -11.00 8.41
CA GLN A 87 15.66 -11.88 7.25
C GLN A 87 16.77 -11.38 6.31
N LYS A 88 16.86 -10.06 6.09
CA LYS A 88 17.85 -9.47 5.19
C LYS A 88 19.22 -9.23 5.87
N TYR A 89 19.21 -8.84 7.14
CA TYR A 89 20.37 -8.41 7.93
C TYR A 89 20.49 -9.17 9.27
N PRO A 90 20.70 -10.50 9.24
CA PRO A 90 20.69 -11.32 10.47
C PRO A 90 21.89 -11.08 11.39
N GLY A 91 22.97 -10.48 10.90
CA GLY A 91 24.13 -10.10 11.72
C GLY A 91 23.81 -8.87 12.56
N GLU A 92 23.40 -7.81 11.88
CA GLU A 92 23.04 -6.50 12.40
C GLU A 92 21.83 -6.60 13.34
N TRP A 93 20.85 -7.46 13.01
CA TRP A 93 19.72 -7.74 13.87
C TRP A 93 20.14 -8.15 15.29
N LYS A 94 21.25 -8.88 15.46
CA LYS A 94 21.69 -9.30 16.80
C LYS A 94 22.06 -8.11 17.68
N GLU A 95 22.51 -7.03 17.07
CA GLU A 95 22.92 -5.79 17.74
C GLU A 95 21.69 -4.90 18.01
N LEU A 96 20.78 -4.81 17.03
CA LEU A 96 19.63 -3.90 17.08
C LEU A 96 18.41 -4.45 17.84
N LYS A 97 18.21 -5.78 17.86
CA LYS A 97 16.99 -6.40 18.43
C LYS A 97 16.66 -6.01 19.86
N GLY A 98 17.66 -5.62 20.66
CA GLY A 98 17.46 -5.23 22.07
C GLY A 98 16.81 -3.85 22.25
N HIS A 99 16.84 -3.02 21.20
CA HIS A 99 16.28 -1.67 21.16
C HIS A 99 15.55 -1.44 19.83
N TRP A 100 15.01 -2.51 19.23
CA TRP A 100 14.42 -2.47 17.90
C TRP A 100 13.28 -1.44 17.79
N ASP A 101 12.43 -1.35 18.81
CA ASP A 101 11.32 -0.41 18.82
C ASP A 101 11.79 1.05 18.69
N GLU A 102 12.95 1.40 19.25
CA GLU A 102 13.56 2.73 19.09
C GLU A 102 14.10 2.94 17.67
N VAL A 103 14.73 1.90 17.09
CA VAL A 103 15.21 1.93 15.70
C VAL A 103 14.04 2.10 14.74
N PHE A 104 12.99 1.27 14.87
CA PHE A 104 11.79 1.31 14.05
C PHE A 104 11.06 2.66 14.16
N SER A 105 10.95 3.22 15.37
CA SER A 105 10.29 4.51 15.60
C SER A 105 11.00 5.68 14.91
N ASN A 106 12.30 5.55 14.64
CA ASN A 106 13.11 6.56 13.96
C ASN A 106 13.34 6.27 12.47
N ALA A 107 13.03 5.07 12.00
CA ALA A 107 13.24 4.67 10.61
C ALA A 107 12.36 5.46 9.64
N GLU A 108 12.93 5.81 8.48
CA GLU A 108 12.17 6.37 7.37
C GLU A 108 11.39 5.26 6.65
N VAL A 109 10.15 5.53 6.26
CA VAL A 109 9.33 4.61 5.47
C VAL A 109 8.92 5.29 4.17
N ASN A 110 9.52 4.83 3.07
CA ASN A 110 9.21 5.26 1.72
C ASN A 110 8.06 4.41 1.19
N LEU A 111 6.85 4.97 1.22
CA LEU A 111 5.64 4.29 0.75
C LEU A 111 5.39 4.60 -0.72
N THR A 112 5.20 3.56 -1.53
CA THR A 112 4.70 3.65 -2.90
C THR A 112 3.45 2.80 -3.03
N VAL A 113 2.37 3.39 -3.55
CA VAL A 113 1.10 2.68 -3.76
C VAL A 113 0.70 2.78 -5.23
N GLU A 114 0.47 1.62 -5.85
CA GLU A 114 -0.07 1.52 -7.20
C GLU A 114 -1.43 0.83 -7.17
N ALA A 115 -2.40 1.38 -7.90
CA ALA A 115 -3.75 0.82 -8.00
C ALA A 115 -4.14 0.58 -9.46
N HIS A 116 -4.80 -0.54 -9.70
CA HIS A 116 -5.21 -0.94 -11.04
C HIS A 116 -6.67 -1.42 -11.05
N LEU A 117 -7.48 -0.83 -11.94
CA LEU A 117 -8.85 -1.28 -12.18
C LEU A 117 -8.89 -2.43 -13.18
N ARG A 118 -9.38 -3.60 -12.78
CA ARG A 118 -9.42 -4.77 -13.68
C ARG A 118 -10.67 -4.80 -14.55
N ARG A 119 -11.84 -4.55 -13.99
CA ARG A 119 -13.12 -4.55 -14.72
C ARG A 119 -14.01 -3.39 -14.28
N SER A 120 -14.68 -2.77 -15.25
CA SER A 120 -15.92 -2.05 -15.00
C SER A 120 -17.06 -3.06 -15.10
N GLY A 121 -17.89 -3.20 -14.07
CA GLY A 121 -19.06 -4.09 -14.06
C GLY A 121 -20.10 -3.79 -15.15
N LEU A 122 -19.92 -2.72 -15.93
CA LEU A 122 -20.69 -2.41 -17.12
C LEU A 122 -20.25 -3.28 -18.32
N GLN A 123 -20.35 -4.61 -18.20
CA GLN A 123 -20.54 -5.42 -19.41
C GLN A 123 -21.94 -5.10 -19.91
N GLY A 124 -21.99 -4.42 -21.06
CA GLY A 124 -23.21 -4.06 -21.75
C GLY A 124 -24.21 -5.21 -21.68
N ARG A 125 -25.39 -4.91 -21.14
CA ARG A 125 -26.59 -5.69 -21.33
C ARG A 125 -26.71 -5.93 -22.85
N ARG A 126 -26.25 -7.10 -23.31
CA ARG A 126 -26.57 -7.59 -24.65
C ARG A 126 -28.08 -7.73 -24.68
N THR A 127 -28.76 -6.72 -25.18
CA THR A 127 -30.12 -6.87 -25.68
C THR A 127 -30.03 -7.87 -26.84
N ALA A 128 -30.22 -9.14 -26.52
CA ALA A 128 -30.73 -10.10 -27.47
C ALA A 128 -32.23 -9.82 -27.58
N GLU A 129 -32.64 -8.96 -28.50
CA GLU A 129 -34.04 -8.89 -28.95
C GLU A 129 -34.08 -8.85 -30.48
N LYS A 130 -34.43 -10.03 -31.01
CA LYS A 130 -35.04 -10.43 -32.29
C LYS A 130 -34.67 -9.70 -33.57
#